data_AF-A0A2Z5X036-F1
#
_entry.id   AF-A0A2Z5X036-F1
#
_cell.length_a   1.000
_cell.length_b   1.000
_cell.length_c   1.000
_cell.angle_alpha   90.00
_cell.angle_beta   90.00
_cell.angle_gamma   90.00
#
_symmetry.space_group_name_H-M   'P 1'
#
loop_
_entity.id
_entity.type
_entity.pdbx_description
1 polymer ?
#
loop_
_entity_poly.entity_id
_entity_poly.type
_entity_poly.pdbx_seq_one_letter_code
_entity_poly.pdbx_strand_id
1 'polypeptide(L)'
;MIPKIQELINQAQDRYLASDELGLMESYVSSLPDRLKLYKLIRDREIDILQSVADQVQSELPNVAVEDLEVGIKNLVLVLRYSSMAMLLNDENFLKERLLSWLEGIMSMRDMRRLNDALYKLLNQVLRQQFSPNQLALLQPLITSAQVTLIY
;
A
#
# COMPACT_ATOMS: atom_id res chain seq x y z
N MET A 1 13.10 3.91 12.89
CA MET A 1 12.22 3.66 14.05
C MET A 1 10.80 4.03 13.64
N ILE A 2 9.77 3.33 14.13
CA ILE A 2 8.37 3.67 13.82
C ILE A 2 8.06 5.05 14.41
N PRO A 3 7.64 6.05 13.61
CA PRO A 3 7.59 7.44 14.06
C PRO A 3 6.75 7.64 15.32
N LYS A 4 5.58 6.98 15.40
CA LYS A 4 4.65 7.13 16.53
C LYS A 4 5.19 6.58 17.85
N ILE A 5 5.91 5.46 17.83
CA ILE A 5 6.53 4.89 19.03
C ILE A 5 7.74 5.74 19.46
N GLN A 6 8.54 6.17 18.49
CA GLN A 6 9.67 7.06 18.76
C GLN A 6 9.19 8.38 19.38
N GLU A 7 8.07 8.93 18.89
CA GLU A 7 7.46 10.14 19.42
C GLU A 7 7.00 9.96 20.87
N LEU A 8 6.29 8.86 21.19
CA LEU A 8 5.89 8.54 22.57
C LEU A 8 7.10 8.47 23.50
N ILE A 9 8.17 7.78 23.08
CA ILE A 9 9.41 7.68 23.87
C ILE A 9 10.06 9.05 24.05
N ASN A 10 10.08 9.88 23.01
CA ASN A 10 10.68 11.22 23.07
C ASN A 10 9.90 12.18 23.99
N GLN A 11 8.56 12.09 24.00
CA GLN A 11 7.71 12.92 24.85
C GLN A 11 7.80 12.53 26.34
N ALA A 12 8.19 11.28 26.63
CA ALA A 12 8.38 10.74 27.97
C ALA A 12 9.85 10.69 28.40
N GLN A 13 10.72 11.59 27.93
CA GLN A 13 12.14 11.57 28.30
C GLN A 13 12.37 11.87 29.80
N ASP A 14 11.61 12.82 30.36
CA ASP A 14 11.76 13.27 31.76
C ASP A 14 10.74 12.67 32.73
N ARG A 15 9.89 11.75 32.25
CA ARG A 15 8.82 11.12 33.03
C ARG A 15 8.47 9.74 32.48
N TYR A 16 7.82 8.90 33.28
CA TYR A 16 7.22 7.67 32.72
C TYR A 16 6.08 7.99 31.74
N LEU A 17 5.81 7.04 30.84
CA LEU A 17 4.62 7.08 29.98
C LEU A 17 3.36 7.10 30.86
N ALA A 18 2.43 7.98 30.50
CA ALA A 18 1.10 8.05 31.11
C ALA A 18 0.22 6.88 30.64
N SER A 19 -0.92 6.68 31.30
CA SER A 19 -1.79 5.52 31.05
C SER A 19 -2.32 5.47 29.61
N ASP A 20 -2.60 6.61 29.01
CA ASP A 20 -3.04 6.75 27.62
C ASP A 20 -1.91 6.45 26.63
N GLU A 21 -0.70 6.95 26.90
CA GLU A 21 0.50 6.67 26.10
C GLU A 21 0.90 5.18 26.16
N LEU A 22 0.76 4.54 27.32
CA LEU A 22 0.92 3.10 27.48
C LEU A 22 -0.13 2.32 26.67
N GLY A 23 -1.39 2.77 26.69
CA GLY A 23 -2.45 2.17 25.86
C GLY A 23 -2.14 2.25 24.36
N LEU A 24 -1.55 3.35 23.89
CA LEU A 24 -1.09 3.48 22.49
C LEU A 24 0.05 2.50 22.18
N MET A 25 1.00 2.31 23.10
CA MET A 25 2.08 1.33 22.97
C MET A 25 1.54 -0.10 22.90
N GLU A 26 0.62 -0.46 23.79
CA GLU A 26 -0.03 -1.78 23.82
C GLU A 26 -0.82 -2.05 22.53
N SER A 27 -1.57 -1.07 22.03
CA SER A 27 -2.28 -1.17 20.74
C SER A 27 -1.30 -1.38 19.58
N TYR A 28 -0.18 -0.68 19.58
CA TYR A 28 0.85 -0.85 18.56
C TYR A 28 1.44 -2.27 18.56
N VAL A 29 1.84 -2.76 19.73
CA VAL A 29 2.47 -4.08 19.90
C VAL A 29 1.47 -5.19 19.59
N SER A 30 0.23 -5.08 20.06
CA SER A 30 -0.81 -6.09 19.82
C SER A 30 -1.23 -6.21 18.35
N SER A 31 -1.17 -5.12 17.58
CA SER A 31 -1.47 -5.15 16.13
C SER A 31 -0.31 -5.64 15.26
N LEU A 32 0.93 -5.63 15.76
CA LEU A 32 2.12 -5.96 14.97
C LEU A 32 2.11 -7.39 14.39
N PRO A 33 1.67 -8.44 15.09
CA PRO A 33 1.62 -9.79 14.54
C PRO A 33 0.75 -9.89 13.28
N ASP A 34 -0.42 -9.26 13.26
CA ASP A 34 -1.33 -9.28 12.12
C ASP A 34 -0.73 -8.53 10.91
N ARG A 35 -0.17 -7.35 11.15
CA ARG A 35 0.49 -6.53 10.11
C ARG A 35 1.71 -7.27 9.55
N LEU A 36 2.51 -7.91 10.39
CA LEU A 36 3.66 -8.71 9.96
C LEU A 36 3.26 -9.96 9.18
N LYS A 37 2.20 -10.65 9.61
CA LYS A 37 1.67 -11.82 8.90
C LYS A 37 1.17 -11.44 7.51
N LEU A 38 0.42 -10.34 7.40
CA LEU A 38 -0.07 -9.84 6.12
C LEU A 38 1.08 -9.36 5.22
N TYR A 39 2.06 -8.64 5.77
CA TYR A 39 3.24 -8.22 5.02
C TYR A 39 3.98 -9.41 4.39
N LYS A 40 4.21 -10.47 5.17
CA LYS A 40 4.84 -11.71 4.67
C LYS A 40 4.00 -12.36 3.58
N LEU A 41 2.68 -12.46 3.79
CA LEU A 41 1.77 -13.03 2.79
C LEU A 41 1.82 -12.26 1.47
N ILE A 42 1.78 -10.93 1.51
CA ILE A 42 1.86 -10.09 0.30
C ILE A 42 3.22 -10.27 -0.38
N ARG A 43 4.33 -10.22 0.37
CA ARG A 43 5.67 -10.44 -0.16
C ARG A 43 5.79 -11.77 -0.88
N ASP A 44 5.26 -12.83 -0.26
CA ASP A 44 5.39 -14.19 -0.79
C ASP A 44 4.45 -14.44 -1.99
N ARG A 45 3.42 -13.60 -2.20
CA ARG A 45 2.44 -13.69 -3.29
C ARG A 45 2.47 -12.53 -4.28
N GLU A 46 3.44 -11.63 -4.19
CA GLU A 46 3.49 -10.39 -4.97
C GLU A 46 3.37 -10.67 -6.47
N ILE A 47 4.14 -11.65 -6.96
CA ILE A 47 4.15 -12.05 -8.37
C ILE A 47 2.78 -12.57 -8.77
N ASP A 48 2.19 -13.49 -7.99
CA ASP A 48 0.88 -14.08 -8.30
C ASP A 48 -0.24 -13.04 -8.35
N ILE A 49 -0.23 -12.08 -7.41
CA ILE A 49 -1.20 -10.99 -7.36
C ILE A 49 -1.09 -10.13 -8.62
N LEU A 50 0.12 -9.69 -8.97
CA LEU A 50 0.32 -8.76 -10.08
C LEU A 50 0.20 -9.43 -11.44
N GLN A 51 0.57 -10.71 -11.56
CA GLN A 51 0.32 -11.51 -12.74
C GLN A 51 -1.19 -11.67 -12.98
N SER A 52 -1.95 -11.97 -11.93
CA SER A 52 -3.43 -12.05 -12.01
C SER A 52 -4.05 -10.73 -12.50
N VAL A 53 -3.49 -9.58 -12.11
CA VAL A 53 -3.91 -8.27 -12.62
C VAL A 53 -3.56 -8.14 -14.10
N ALA A 54 -2.30 -8.40 -14.48
CA ALA A 54 -1.82 -8.26 -15.85
C ALA A 54 -2.61 -9.12 -16.84
N ASP A 55 -2.89 -10.38 -16.48
CA ASP A 55 -3.64 -11.33 -17.30
C ASP A 55 -5.08 -10.85 -17.58
N GLN A 56 -5.67 -10.10 -16.65
CA GLN A 56 -7.03 -9.58 -16.81
C GLN A 56 -7.08 -8.28 -17.63
N VAL A 57 -5.99 -7.52 -17.76
CA VAL A 57 -6.00 -6.22 -18.45
C VAL A 57 -6.40 -6.37 -19.92
N GLN A 58 -5.93 -7.40 -20.61
CA GLN A 58 -6.21 -7.56 -22.04
C GLN A 58 -7.70 -7.79 -22.34
N SER A 59 -8.46 -8.28 -21.35
CA SER A 59 -9.92 -8.40 -21.46
C SER A 59 -10.65 -7.06 -21.32
N GLU A 60 -10.12 -6.12 -20.52
CA GLU A 60 -10.72 -4.79 -20.34
C GLU A 60 -10.20 -3.77 -21.39
N LEU A 61 -8.95 -3.91 -21.82
CA LEU A 61 -8.23 -3.00 -22.71
C LEU A 61 -7.46 -3.81 -23.77
N PRO A 62 -8.14 -4.31 -24.82
CA PRO A 62 -7.54 -5.24 -25.79
C PRO A 62 -6.40 -4.63 -26.63
N ASN A 63 -6.36 -3.30 -26.76
CA ASN A 63 -5.38 -2.58 -27.58
C ASN A 63 -4.30 -1.87 -26.76
N VAL A 64 -4.11 -2.24 -25.48
CA VAL A 64 -3.02 -1.66 -24.69
C VAL A 64 -1.66 -2.08 -25.27
N ALA A 65 -0.74 -1.14 -25.41
CA ALA A 65 0.63 -1.47 -25.79
C ALA A 65 1.31 -2.27 -24.66
N VAL A 66 2.16 -3.23 -25.02
CA VAL A 66 2.84 -4.09 -24.04
C VAL A 66 3.73 -3.25 -23.13
N GLU A 67 4.40 -2.24 -23.68
CA GLU A 67 5.28 -1.31 -22.96
C GLU A 67 4.52 -0.43 -21.96
N ASP A 68 3.27 -0.11 -22.27
CA ASP A 68 2.37 0.62 -21.37
C ASP A 68 1.93 -0.29 -20.22
N LEU A 69 1.51 -1.52 -20.52
CA LEU A 69 1.13 -2.52 -19.52
C LEU A 69 2.29 -2.81 -18.56
N GLU A 70 3.49 -3.06 -19.08
CA GLU A 70 4.67 -3.32 -18.25
C GLU A 70 4.96 -2.16 -17.28
N VAL A 71 4.84 -0.92 -17.73
CA VAL A 71 5.09 0.24 -16.87
C VAL A 71 3.99 0.39 -15.83
N GLY A 72 2.72 0.20 -16.20
CA GLY A 72 1.61 0.19 -15.26
C GLY A 72 1.77 -0.88 -14.17
N ILE A 73 2.17 -2.10 -14.54
CA ILE A 73 2.44 -3.17 -13.58
C ILE A 73 3.64 -2.84 -12.69
N LYS A 74 4.74 -2.30 -13.23
CA LYS A 74 5.89 -1.85 -12.41
C LYS A 74 5.46 -0.79 -11.38
N ASN A 75 4.59 0.14 -11.75
CA ASN A 75 4.04 1.12 -10.81
C ASN A 75 3.18 0.45 -9.73
N LEU A 76 2.35 -0.53 -10.08
CA LEU A 76 1.60 -1.31 -9.09
C LEU A 76 2.49 -2.13 -8.15
N VAL A 77 3.62 -2.66 -8.61
CA VAL A 77 4.63 -3.29 -7.73
C VAL A 77 5.06 -2.30 -6.65
N LEU A 78 5.41 -1.07 -7.05
CA LEU A 78 5.83 -0.04 -6.09
C LEU A 78 4.69 0.28 -5.12
N VAL A 79 3.48 0.50 -5.61
CA VAL A 79 2.31 0.80 -4.78
C VAL A 79 2.05 -0.31 -3.75
N LEU A 80 2.08 -1.57 -4.17
CA LEU A 80 1.85 -2.71 -3.29
C LEU A 80 2.95 -2.83 -2.22
N ARG A 81 4.22 -2.68 -2.59
CA ARG A 81 5.36 -2.75 -1.66
C ARG A 81 5.33 -1.63 -0.63
N TYR A 82 5.16 -0.39 -1.07
CA TYR A 82 5.17 0.77 -0.16
C TYR A 82 3.91 0.82 0.70
N SER A 83 2.75 0.39 0.20
CA SER A 83 1.55 0.21 1.02
C SER A 83 1.77 -0.88 2.08
N SER A 84 2.37 -2.00 1.70
CA SER A 84 2.69 -3.06 2.66
C SER A 84 3.68 -2.58 3.74
N MET A 85 4.65 -1.74 3.37
CA MET A 85 5.61 -1.16 4.31
C MET A 85 4.94 -0.13 5.25
N ALA A 86 4.14 0.79 4.72
CA ALA A 86 3.37 1.75 5.52
C ALA A 86 2.45 1.02 6.53
N MET A 87 1.77 -0.03 6.09
CA MET A 87 0.98 -0.91 6.96
C MET A 87 1.85 -1.56 8.04
N LEU A 88 2.99 -2.15 7.68
CA LEU A 88 3.89 -2.79 8.64
C LEU A 88 4.45 -1.79 9.67
N LEU A 89 4.67 -0.56 9.27
CA LEU A 89 5.13 0.52 10.16
C LEU A 89 3.99 1.12 11.00
N ASN A 90 2.73 0.92 10.59
CA ASN A 90 1.56 1.66 11.09
C ASN A 90 1.71 3.18 10.86
N ASP A 91 2.19 3.54 9.68
CA ASP A 91 2.53 4.91 9.32
C ASP A 91 2.10 5.19 7.87
N GLU A 92 0.96 5.84 7.71
CA GLU A 92 0.41 6.20 6.40
C GLU A 92 1.21 7.31 5.72
N ASN A 93 1.87 8.18 6.50
CA ASN A 93 2.69 9.26 5.94
C ASN A 93 3.90 8.70 5.20
N PHE A 94 4.42 7.55 5.62
CA PHE A 94 5.47 6.83 4.90
C PHE A 94 5.13 6.65 3.41
N LEU A 95 3.90 6.24 3.10
CA LEU A 95 3.49 6.02 1.70
C LEU A 95 3.53 7.33 0.91
N LYS A 96 2.98 8.40 1.49
CA LYS A 96 2.91 9.72 0.86
C LYS A 96 4.30 10.31 0.61
N GLU A 97 5.14 10.31 1.63
CA GLU A 97 6.47 10.91 1.60
C GLU A 97 7.46 10.10 0.77
N ARG A 98 7.38 8.77 0.81
CA ARG A 98 8.37 7.90 0.16
C ARG A 98 7.98 7.41 -1.22
N LEU A 99 6.69 7.38 -1.54
CA LEU A 99 6.22 6.94 -2.86
C LEU A 99 5.44 8.01 -3.61
N LEU A 100 4.31 8.45 -3.06
CA LEU A 100 3.32 9.18 -3.85
C LEU A 100 3.87 10.51 -4.37
N SER A 101 4.59 11.26 -3.52
CA SER A 101 5.12 12.59 -3.86
C SER A 101 6.05 12.60 -5.08
N TRP A 102 6.73 11.50 -5.40
CA TRP A 102 7.58 11.43 -6.60
C TRP A 102 6.93 10.64 -7.74
N LEU A 103 6.17 9.58 -7.44
CA LEU A 103 5.54 8.76 -8.46
C LEU A 103 4.44 9.52 -9.19
N GLU A 104 3.70 10.39 -8.50
CA GLU A 104 2.72 11.31 -9.10
C GLU A 104 3.36 12.17 -10.20
N GLY A 105 4.54 12.73 -9.93
CA GLY A 105 5.29 13.53 -10.90
C GLY A 105 5.65 12.74 -12.16
N ILE A 106 6.07 11.48 -12.03
CA ILE A 106 6.39 10.61 -13.17
C ILE A 106 5.13 10.23 -13.95
N MET A 107 4.06 9.86 -13.25
CA MET A 107 2.82 9.41 -13.88
C MET A 107 2.10 10.55 -14.60
N SER A 108 2.23 11.79 -14.13
CA SER A 108 1.63 12.97 -14.77
C SER A 108 2.21 13.30 -16.15
N MET A 109 3.40 12.80 -16.48
CA MET A 109 4.06 13.07 -17.76
C MET A 109 3.60 12.15 -18.90
N ARG A 110 2.83 11.10 -18.59
CA ARG A 110 2.47 10.04 -19.55
C ARG A 110 0.96 9.83 -19.54
N ASP A 111 0.35 9.82 -20.72
CA ASP A 111 -1.11 9.61 -20.84
C ASP A 111 -1.46 8.13 -20.60
N MET A 112 -1.57 7.75 -19.33
CA MET A 112 -1.86 6.38 -18.89
C MET A 112 -3.14 6.28 -18.07
N ARG A 113 -3.94 7.37 -17.98
CA ARG A 113 -5.05 7.46 -17.03
C ARG A 113 -6.03 6.29 -17.17
N ARG A 114 -6.44 5.98 -18.40
CA ARG A 114 -7.37 4.88 -18.68
C ARG A 114 -6.80 3.51 -18.30
N LEU A 115 -5.51 3.29 -18.55
CA LEU A 115 -4.84 2.05 -18.14
C LEU A 115 -4.73 1.96 -16.62
N ASN A 116 -4.33 3.05 -15.96
CA ASN A 116 -4.20 3.10 -14.51
C ASN A 116 -5.56 2.83 -13.82
N ASP A 117 -6.65 3.42 -14.32
CA ASP A 117 -7.99 3.15 -13.79
C ASP A 117 -8.36 1.66 -13.85
N ALA A 118 -8.13 1.01 -15.00
CA ALA A 118 -8.34 -0.42 -15.16
C ALA A 118 -7.43 -1.24 -14.23
N LEU A 119 -6.14 -0.89 -14.14
CA LEU A 119 -5.16 -1.56 -13.30
C LEU A 119 -5.52 -1.51 -11.81
N TYR A 120 -5.92 -0.35 -11.30
CA TYR A 120 -6.33 -0.20 -9.90
C TYR A 120 -7.67 -0.91 -9.62
N LYS A 121 -8.62 -0.85 -10.55
CA LYS A 121 -9.87 -1.62 -10.43
C LYS A 121 -9.59 -3.12 -10.33
N LEU A 122 -8.76 -3.66 -11.22
CA LEU A 122 -8.37 -5.08 -11.23
C LEU A 122 -7.57 -5.46 -9.99
N LEU A 123 -6.63 -4.61 -9.55
CA LEU A 123 -5.89 -4.83 -8.31
C LEU A 123 -6.85 -4.95 -7.12
N ASN A 124 -7.79 -4.02 -6.96
CA ASN A 124 -8.79 -4.07 -5.90
C ASN A 124 -9.63 -5.36 -5.94
N GLN A 125 -10.01 -5.82 -7.14
CA GLN A 125 -10.73 -7.09 -7.32
C GLN A 125 -9.88 -8.29 -6.88
N VAL A 126 -8.63 -8.37 -7.34
CA VAL A 126 -7.70 -9.46 -6.98
C VAL A 126 -7.45 -9.48 -5.48
N LEU A 127 -7.20 -8.33 -4.85
CA LEU A 127 -7.01 -8.24 -3.40
C LEU A 127 -8.24 -8.75 -2.64
N ARG A 128 -9.45 -8.38 -3.06
CA ARG A 128 -10.71 -8.86 -2.45
C ARG A 128 -10.93 -10.36 -2.56
N GLN A 129 -10.40 -10.99 -3.61
CA GLN A 129 -10.48 -12.43 -3.80
C GLN A 129 -9.45 -13.19 -2.97
N GLN A 130 -8.26 -12.60 -2.75
CA GLN A 130 -7.15 -13.28 -2.10
C GLN A 130 -7.07 -13.06 -0.58
N PHE A 131 -7.62 -11.96 -0.07
CA PHE A 131 -7.48 -11.55 1.33
C PHE A 131 -8.81 -11.51 2.07
N SER A 132 -8.76 -11.80 3.37
CA SER A 132 -9.92 -11.70 4.25
C SER A 132 -10.31 -10.23 4.50
N PRO A 133 -11.54 -9.95 4.94
CA PRO A 133 -11.96 -8.59 5.28
C PRO A 133 -11.04 -7.89 6.30
N ASN A 134 -10.54 -8.63 7.30
CA ASN A 134 -9.62 -8.08 8.31
C ASN A 134 -8.26 -7.73 7.71
N GLN A 135 -7.76 -8.53 6.77
CA GLN A 135 -6.51 -8.23 6.07
C GLN A 135 -6.67 -7.02 5.16
N LEU A 136 -7.80 -6.94 4.44
CA LEU A 136 -8.11 -5.79 3.59
C LEU A 136 -8.27 -4.51 4.41
N ALA A 137 -8.86 -4.57 5.60
CA ALA A 137 -8.98 -3.40 6.47
C ALA A 137 -7.63 -2.75 6.82
N LEU A 138 -6.54 -3.53 6.86
CA LEU A 138 -5.18 -3.03 7.12
C LEU A 138 -4.51 -2.41 5.88
N LEU A 139 -4.83 -2.90 4.68
CA LEU A 139 -4.13 -2.53 3.43
C LEU A 139 -4.91 -1.55 2.55
N GLN A 140 -6.23 -1.69 2.50
CA GLN A 140 -7.11 -0.97 1.58
C GLN A 140 -7.03 0.56 1.70
N PRO A 141 -6.92 1.17 2.90
CA PRO A 141 -6.76 2.62 3.01
C PRO A 141 -5.53 3.14 2.25
N LEU A 142 -4.43 2.40 2.29
CA LEU A 142 -3.16 2.74 1.63
C LEU A 142 -3.25 2.60 0.11
N ILE A 143 -3.84 1.51 -0.37
CA ILE A 143 -4.09 1.31 -1.81
C ILE A 143 -5.04 2.38 -2.36
N THR A 144 -6.07 2.75 -1.59
CA THR A 144 -7.03 3.79 -1.98
C THR A 144 -6.36 5.16 -2.02
N SER A 145 -5.51 5.49 -1.04
CA SER A 145 -4.72 6.72 -1.03
C SER A 145 -3.82 6.82 -2.27
N ALA A 146 -3.15 5.73 -2.63
CA ALA A 146 -2.35 5.66 -3.85
C ALA A 146 -3.20 5.83 -5.12
N GLN A 147 -4.34 5.15 -5.20
CA GLN A 147 -5.26 5.25 -6.33
C GLN A 147 -5.76 6.68 -6.52
N VAL A 148 -6.18 7.35 -5.44
CA VAL A 148 -6.66 8.73 -5.50
C VAL A 148 -5.55 9.64 -6.01
N THR A 149 -4.37 9.58 -5.40
CA THR A 149 -3.25 10.48 -5.70
C THR A 149 -2.66 10.27 -7.10
N LEU A 150 -2.69 9.04 -7.64
CA LEU A 150 -2.00 8.70 -8.88
C LEU A 150 -2.93 8.68 -10.11
N ILE A 151 -4.24 8.83 -9.91
CA ILE A 151 -5.24 8.87 -11.00
C ILE A 151 -5.92 10.24 -11.09
N TYR A 152 -6.29 10.82 -9.95
CA TYR A 152 -7.09 12.04 -9.85
C TYR A 152 -6.23 13.24 -9.49
#